data_AF-A0A3D9RLQ2-F1
#
_entry.id   AF-A0A3D9RLQ2-F1
#
_cell.length_a   1.000
_cell.length_b   1.000
_cell.length_c   1.000
_cell.angle_alpha   90.00
_cell.angle_beta   90.00
_cell.angle_gamma   90.00
#
_symmetry.space_group_name_H-M   'P 1'
#
loop_
_entity.id
_entity.type
_entity.pdbx_description
1 polymer ?
#
loop_
_entity_poly.entity_id
_entity_poly.type
_entity_poly.pdbx_seq_one_letter_code
_entity_poly.pdbx_strand_id
1 'polypeptide(L)'
;MNKLPNQPFGRYRKNHNLKLKDVAYLLKMDEGNLSRFETGKYQNPKAYLGYHFLFNLSIDSPIKDLFYQDNDELIHRCFQLIEILETKSKTNKNRLRLKGLNSIISRLTEQQEKYEDNQ
;
A
#
# COMPACT_ATOMS: atom_id res chain seq x y z
N MET A 1 2.98 9.62 5.39
CA MET A 1 3.22 9.04 4.05
C MET A 1 3.91 7.72 4.27
N ASN A 2 3.20 6.61 4.07
CA ASN A 2 3.74 5.28 4.35
C ASN A 2 4.87 5.03 3.34
N LYS A 3 6.10 4.85 3.84
CA LYS A 3 7.27 4.63 2.99
C LYS A 3 7.20 3.20 2.48
N LEU A 4 7.44 2.98 1.19
CA LEU A 4 7.65 1.62 0.72
C LEU A 4 8.87 1.04 1.46
N PRO A 5 8.85 -0.26 1.76
CA PRO A 5 9.93 -0.91 2.47
C PRO A 5 11.22 -0.75 1.66
N ASN A 6 12.27 -0.31 2.34
CA ASN A 6 13.56 -0.03 1.71
C ASN A 6 14.29 -1.34 1.40
N GLN A 7 13.85 -2.05 0.35
CA GLN A 7 14.57 -3.19 -0.18
C GLN A 7 15.74 -2.71 -1.05
N PRO A 8 16.91 -3.36 -1.00
CA PRO A 8 18.05 -2.97 -1.80
C PRO A 8 17.87 -3.43 -3.26
N PHE A 9 16.90 -2.85 -3.97
CA PHE A 9 16.48 -3.26 -5.32
C PHE A 9 17.65 -3.34 -6.31
N GLY A 10 18.61 -2.42 -6.20
CA GLY A 10 19.81 -2.45 -7.03
C GLY A 10 20.65 -3.73 -6.92
N ARG A 11 20.54 -4.51 -5.82
CA ARG A 11 21.18 -5.83 -5.70
C ARG A 11 20.55 -6.86 -6.63
N TYR A 12 19.22 -6.92 -6.72
CA TYR A 12 18.54 -7.89 -7.59
C TYR A 12 18.92 -7.70 -9.05
N ARG A 13 18.94 -6.44 -9.51
CA ARG A 13 19.40 -6.10 -10.85
C ARG A 13 20.84 -6.55 -11.11
N LYS A 14 21.75 -6.25 -10.17
CA LYS A 14 23.18 -6.63 -10.29
C LYS A 14 23.36 -8.15 -10.29
N ASN A 15 22.61 -8.89 -9.48
CA ASN A 15 22.66 -10.35 -9.42
C ASN A 15 22.20 -11.01 -10.73
N HIS A 16 21.40 -10.31 -11.55
CA HIS A 16 20.97 -10.75 -12.88
C HIS A 16 21.85 -10.17 -14.00
N ASN A 17 23.00 -9.57 -13.68
CA ASN A 17 23.94 -8.97 -14.63
C ASN A 17 23.33 -7.87 -15.53
N LEU A 18 22.25 -7.22 -15.08
CA LEU A 18 21.59 -6.14 -15.82
C LEU A 18 22.16 -4.76 -15.46
N LYS A 19 22.34 -3.90 -16.47
CA LYS A 19 22.69 -2.49 -16.27
C LYS A 19 21.44 -1.70 -15.87
N LEU A 20 21.66 -0.54 -15.25
CA LEU A 20 20.58 0.37 -14.86
C LEU A 20 19.69 0.73 -16.07
N LYS A 21 20.31 1.09 -17.19
CA LYS A 21 19.64 1.39 -18.47
C LYS A 21 18.74 0.27 -18.99
N ASP A 22 19.11 -0.99 -18.76
CA ASP A 22 18.34 -2.13 -19.25
C ASP A 22 17.01 -2.22 -18.50
N VAL A 23 17.06 -2.10 -17.17
CA VAL A 23 15.86 -2.10 -16.32
C VAL A 23 15.04 -0.82 -16.53
N ALA A 24 15.67 0.34 -16.72
CA ALA A 24 14.96 1.58 -17.04
C ALA A 24 14.17 1.46 -18.34
N TYR A 25 14.78 0.86 -19.37
CA TYR A 25 14.10 0.54 -20.62
C TYR A 25 12.90 -0.38 -20.41
N LEU A 26 13.09 -1.51 -19.71
CA LEU A 26 12.02 -2.48 -19.44
C LEU A 26 10.84 -1.87 -18.67
N LEU A 27 11.13 -0.98 -17.71
CA LEU A 27 10.11 -0.30 -16.91
C LEU A 27 9.53 0.95 -17.58
N LYS A 28 10.00 1.30 -18.78
CA LYS A 28 9.69 2.56 -19.47
C LYS A 28 9.83 3.75 -18.51
N MET A 29 11.01 3.89 -17.93
CA MET A 29 11.32 4.88 -16.92
C MET A 29 12.70 5.50 -17.17
N ASP A 30 12.86 6.76 -16.79
CA ASP A 30 14.14 7.45 -16.81
C ASP A 30 15.18 6.77 -15.88
N GLU A 31 16.44 6.70 -16.34
CA GLU A 31 17.54 6.10 -15.59
C GLU A 31 17.83 6.84 -14.27
N GLY A 32 17.74 8.17 -14.26
CA GLY A 32 17.93 8.98 -13.06
C GLY A 32 16.87 8.69 -12.01
N ASN A 33 15.61 8.59 -12.43
CA ASN A 33 14.50 8.19 -11.55
C ASN A 33 14.69 6.76 -11.02
N LEU A 34 15.13 5.81 -11.85
CA LEU A 34 15.41 4.45 -11.42
C LEU A 34 16.56 4.39 -10.41
N SER A 35 17.62 5.17 -10.62
CA SER A 35 18.76 5.29 -9.70
C SER A 35 18.34 5.85 -8.34
N ARG A 36 17.53 6.92 -8.33
CA ARG A 36 16.98 7.48 -7.07
C ARG A 36 16.05 6.49 -6.38
N PHE A 37 15.31 5.68 -7.14
CA PHE A 37 14.49 4.61 -6.59
C PHE A 37 15.35 3.51 -5.93
N GLU A 38 16.35 2.99 -6.62
CA GLU A 38 17.25 1.95 -6.08
C GLU A 38 18.02 2.40 -4.83
N THR A 39 18.21 3.71 -4.65
CA THR A 39 18.87 4.31 -3.48
C THR A 39 17.90 4.76 -2.38
N GLY A 40 16.60 4.52 -2.55
CA GLY A 40 15.55 4.90 -1.59
C GLY A 40 15.24 6.41 -1.54
N LYS A 41 15.85 7.22 -2.39
CA LYS A 41 15.66 8.68 -2.48
C LYS A 41 14.40 9.07 -3.26
N TYR A 42 13.81 8.13 -3.99
CA TYR A 42 12.59 8.33 -4.76
C TYR A 42 11.67 7.12 -4.59
N GLN A 43 10.41 7.37 -4.24
CA GLN A 43 9.42 6.33 -4.07
C GLN A 43 8.54 6.27 -5.32
N ASN A 44 8.48 5.12 -5.97
CA ASN A 44 7.72 4.94 -7.20
C ASN A 44 7.04 3.56 -7.20
N PRO A 45 5.70 3.49 -7.06
CA PRO A 45 4.97 2.23 -7.05
C PRO A 45 5.15 1.39 -8.32
N LYS A 46 5.30 2.03 -9.48
CA LYS A 46 5.54 1.33 -10.75
C LYS A 46 6.92 0.67 -10.76
N ALA A 47 7.94 1.37 -10.24
CA ALA A 47 9.27 0.80 -10.11
C ALA A 47 9.30 -0.36 -9.10
N TYR A 48 8.61 -0.21 -7.97
CA TYR A 48 8.44 -1.29 -6.98
C TYR A 48 7.83 -2.53 -7.62
N LEU A 49 6.61 -2.43 -8.18
CA LEU A 49 5.95 -3.56 -8.84
C LEU A 49 6.80 -4.14 -9.97
N GLY A 50 7.43 -3.27 -10.77
CA GLY A 50 8.33 -3.68 -11.85
C GLY A 50 9.48 -4.56 -11.38
N TYR A 51 10.13 -4.21 -10.26
CA TYR A 51 11.18 -5.04 -9.66
C TYR A 51 10.65 -6.40 -9.19
N HIS A 52 9.48 -6.41 -8.56
CA HIS A 52 8.87 -7.66 -8.11
C HIS A 52 8.55 -8.59 -9.27
N PHE A 53 8.02 -8.06 -10.38
CA PHE A 53 7.77 -8.85 -11.59
C PHE A 53 9.05 -9.32 -12.29
N LEU A 54 10.01 -8.42 -12.52
CA LEU A 54 11.22 -8.73 -13.27
C LEU A 54 12.13 -9.75 -12.56
N PHE A 55 12.13 -9.75 -11.22
CA PHE A 55 13.04 -10.57 -10.42
C PHE A 55 12.34 -11.60 -9.53
N ASN A 56 11.05 -11.84 -9.79
CA ASN A 56 10.22 -12.81 -9.05
C ASN A 56 10.30 -12.63 -7.51
N LEU A 57 10.19 -11.39 -7.06
CA LEU A 57 10.27 -11.07 -5.63
C LEU A 57 8.87 -11.13 -5.01
N SER A 58 8.75 -11.74 -3.82
CA SER A 58 7.48 -11.77 -3.10
C SER A 58 7.02 -10.36 -2.74
N ILE A 59 5.84 -9.96 -3.25
CA ILE A 59 5.16 -8.70 -2.92
C ILE A 59 4.50 -8.79 -1.54
N ASP A 60 4.24 -10.01 -1.08
CA ASP A 60 3.28 -10.28 -0.02
C ASP A 60 3.69 -9.69 1.32
N SER A 61 4.87 -10.00 1.84
CA SER A 61 5.22 -9.58 3.21
C SER A 61 5.17 -8.05 3.40
N PRO A 62 5.85 -7.24 2.58
CA PRO A 62 6.00 -5.84 2.92
C PRO A 62 4.75 -4.99 2.59
N ILE A 63 3.99 -5.36 1.55
CA ILE A 63 2.72 -4.71 1.24
C ILE A 63 1.62 -5.19 2.19
N LYS A 64 1.57 -6.47 2.56
CA LYS A 64 0.59 -6.96 3.54
C LYS A 64 0.78 -6.27 4.88
N ASP A 65 2.02 -6.18 5.37
CA ASP A 65 2.30 -5.47 6.63
C ASP A 65 1.81 -4.01 6.55
N LEU A 66 2.12 -3.30 5.46
CA LEU A 66 1.63 -1.93 5.22
C LEU A 66 0.11 -1.81 5.09
N PHE A 67 -0.55 -2.83 4.56
CA PHE A 67 -1.99 -2.85 4.32
C PHE A 67 -2.77 -3.16 5.60
N TYR A 68 -2.22 -4.02 6.46
CA TYR A 68 -2.89 -4.47 7.69
C TYR A 68 -2.44 -3.72 8.94
N GLN A 69 -1.23 -3.13 8.99
CA GLN A 69 -0.74 -2.38 10.17
C GLN A 69 -1.65 -1.23 10.59
N ASP A 70 -2.33 -0.58 9.64
CA ASP A 70 -3.18 0.58 9.92
C ASP A 70 -4.68 0.23 9.99
N ASN A 71 -5.05 -1.05 9.96
CA ASN A 71 -6.45 -1.45 9.86
C ASN A 71 -7.28 -1.07 11.10
N ASP A 72 -6.76 -1.36 12.30
CA ASP A 72 -7.41 -1.00 13.57
C ASP A 72 -7.59 0.52 13.70
N GLU A 73 -6.57 1.29 13.31
CA GLU A 73 -6.61 2.75 13.35
C GLU A 73 -7.63 3.32 12.35
N LEU A 74 -7.76 2.70 11.16
CA LEU A 74 -8.78 3.07 10.19
C LEU A 74 -10.20 2.78 10.69
N ILE A 75 -10.41 1.62 11.32
CA ILE A 75 -11.68 1.25 11.97
C ILE A 75 -12.00 2.26 13.08
N HIS A 76 -11.03 2.58 13.94
CA HIS A 76 -11.19 3.56 15.02
C HIS A 76 -11.62 4.93 14.50
N ARG A 77 -10.97 5.44 13.45
CA ARG A 77 -11.36 6.71 12.81
C ARG A 77 -12.75 6.67 12.17
N CYS A 78 -13.18 5.50 11.66
CA CYS A 78 -14.55 5.34 11.17
C CYS A 78 -15.56 5.50 12.31
N PHE A 79 -15.30 4.90 13.48
CA PHE A 79 -16.15 5.08 14.67
C PHE A 79 -16.18 6.54 15.15
N GLN A 80 -15.02 7.21 15.26
CA GLN A 80 -14.96 8.64 15.59
C GLN A 80 -15.80 9.49 14.61
N LEU A 81 -15.76 9.17 13.32
CA LEU A 81 -16.55 9.89 12.32
C LEU A 81 -18.05 9.58 12.42
N ILE A 82 -18.43 8.37 12.83
CA ILE A 82 -19.82 8.03 13.14
C ILE A 82 -20.33 8.89 14.30
N GLU A 83 -19.59 8.98 15.41
CA GLU A 83 -19.96 9.81 16.57
C GLU A 83 -20.15 11.28 16.17
N ILE A 84 -19.24 11.83 15.36
CA ILE A 84 -19.34 13.20 14.82
C ILE A 84 -20.58 13.36 13.93
N LEU A 85 -21.02 12.32 13.22
CA LEU A 85 -22.19 12.37 12.35
C LEU A 85 -23.51 12.22 13.12
N GLU A 86 -23.51 11.45 14.20
CA GLU A 86 -24.67 11.24 15.06
C GLU A 86 -25.03 12.49 15.87
N THR A 87 -24.04 13.32 16.20
CA THR A 87 -24.26 14.64 16.84
C THR A 87 -24.80 15.71 15.88
N LYS A 88 -24.82 15.45 14.56
CA LYS A 88 -25.30 16.38 13.53
C LYS A 88 -26.77 16.14 13.19
N SER A 89 -27.35 17.09 12.45
CA SER A 89 -28.73 16.97 11.97
C SER A 89 -28.95 15.69 11.14
N LYS A 90 -30.07 15.01 11.38
CA LYS A 90 -30.47 13.75 10.72
C LYS A 90 -30.95 13.99 9.28
N THR A 91 -30.04 14.44 8.44
CA THR A 91 -30.28 14.61 7.00
C THR A 91 -30.12 13.29 6.25
N ASN A 92 -30.77 13.16 5.09
CA ASN A 92 -30.56 12.01 4.20
C ASN A 92 -29.08 11.85 3.81
N LYS A 93 -28.34 12.96 3.65
CA LYS A 93 -26.91 12.94 3.37
C LYS A 93 -26.10 12.30 4.51
N ASN A 94 -26.38 12.67 5.75
CA ASN A 94 -25.69 12.07 6.90
C ASN A 94 -26.08 10.59 7.09
N ARG A 95 -27.33 10.20 6.82
CA ARG A 95 -27.75 8.80 6.82
C ARG A 95 -26.97 7.94 5.81
N LEU A 96 -26.77 8.44 4.59
CA LEU A 96 -25.98 7.73 3.57
C LEU A 96 -24.51 7.59 3.96
N ARG A 97 -23.93 8.63 4.60
CA ARG A 97 -22.55 8.59 5.11
C ARG A 97 -22.39 7.54 6.21
N LEU A 98 -23.31 7.50 7.18
CA LEU A 98 -23.32 6.47 8.23
C LEU A 98 -23.40 5.06 7.64
N LYS A 99 -24.27 4.84 6.65
CA LYS A 99 -24.36 3.56 5.92
C LYS A 99 -23.02 3.20 5.26
N GLY A 100 -22.36 4.17 4.62
CA GLY A 100 -21.05 3.97 4.00
C GLY A 100 -19.97 3.58 5.02
N LEU A 101 -19.92 4.26 6.17
CA LEU A 101 -18.96 3.97 7.23
C LEU A 101 -19.17 2.58 7.83
N ASN A 102 -20.41 2.19 8.11
CA ASN A 102 -20.71 0.85 8.60
C ASN A 102 -20.30 -0.23 7.58
N SER A 103 -20.54 0.00 6.28
CA SER A 103 -20.11 -0.93 5.23
C SER A 103 -18.58 -1.04 5.13
N ILE A 104 -17.85 0.05 5.37
CA ILE A 104 -16.38 0.05 5.41
C ILE A 104 -15.90 -0.75 6.62
N ILE A 105 -16.44 -0.48 7.81
CA ILE A 105 -16.08 -1.18 9.05
C ILE A 105 -16.28 -2.69 8.88
N SER A 106 -17.46 -3.14 8.44
CA SER A 106 -17.72 -4.57 8.22
C SER A 106 -16.69 -5.23 7.31
N ARG A 107 -16.35 -4.60 6.18
CA ARG A 107 -15.35 -5.12 5.26
C ARG A 107 -13.96 -5.18 5.90
N LEU A 108 -13.55 -4.13 6.62
CA LEU A 108 -12.22 -4.07 7.24
C LEU A 108 -12.06 -5.10 8.37
N THR A 109 -13.11 -5.34 9.16
CA THR A 109 -13.13 -6.39 10.20
C THR A 109 -13.05 -7.79 9.59
N GLU A 110 -13.85 -8.08 8.55
CA GLU A 110 -13.78 -9.38 7.83
C GLU A 110 -12.40 -9.64 7.21
N GLN A 111 -11.69 -8.59 6.78
CA GLN A 111 -10.35 -8.71 6.22
C GLN A 111 -9.29 -8.98 7.31
N GLN A 112 -9.48 -8.46 8.52
CA GLN A 112 -8.60 -8.68 9.66
C GLN A 112 -8.68 -10.11 10.18
N GLU A 113 -9.89 -10.63 10.37
CA GLU A 113 -10.13 -12.02 10.81
C GLU A 113 -9.47 -13.02 9.86
N LYS A 114 -9.65 -12.82 8.54
CA LYS A 114 -8.99 -13.64 7.52
C LYS A 114 -7.47 -13.53 7.55
N TYR A 115 -6.91 -12.40 7.97
CA TYR A 115 -5.46 -12.25 8.05
C TYR A 115 -4.89 -13.03 9.23
N GLU A 116 -5.53 -12.92 10.40
CA GLU A 116 -5.13 -13.64 11.61
C GLU A 116 -5.22 -15.16 11.43
N ASP A 117 -6.21 -15.65 10.69
CA ASP A 117 -6.37 -17.09 10.38
C ASP A 117 -5.32 -17.67 9.41
N ASN A 118 -4.60 -16.82 8.66
CA ASN A 118 -3.63 -17.23 7.65
C ASN A 118 -2.15 -17.00 8.05
N GLN A 119 -1.89 -16.65 9.32
CA GLN A 119 -0.55 -16.58 9.92
C GLN A 119 -0.19 -17.87 10.67
#